data_AF-A0A3D3LSF4-F1
#
_entry.id   AF-A0A3D3LSF4-F1
#
_cell.length_a   1.000
_cell.length_b   1.000
_cell.length_c   1.000
_cell.angle_alpha   90.00
_cell.angle_beta   90.00
_cell.angle_gamma   90.00
#
_symmetry.space_group_name_H-M   'P 1'
#
loop_
_entity.id
_entity.type
_entity.pdbx_description
1 polymer ?
#
loop_
_entity_poly.entity_id
_entity_poly.type
_entity_poly.pdbx_seq_one_letter_code
_entity_poly.pdbx_strand_id
1 'polypeptide(L)'
;ENDLIAEAHQFKYIVKTDIKNFYPSIYTHSISWALHGKTDARKDRNKFNLLGSKLDKLFQNANDSCTNGLPIGPAVSDLVSEIILAAVDRDTSMELMNRNINFIGVRFKDDYRFLCNSKSDAETIMKVLQTHMRNFNLNLNESKTNLLELPEGLFRHWTADYQKITLRYKRKIEYKRFENTLLAVLQIDNNYTDTGVIDRFLSELTTKKYNLKLNIKNKDVLKTFSLLLLLKERRVKSFPQILAIIELLFKQLKLKKNSTSYNQMSNSLEKIFTSKLDNVSDNQYDLLWLTYFIKSNGLFSIKWNRNINCELLQSIKSNNQRFFVYPDFKLYSKIKKPVKNIPLIKHLSIFP
;
A
#
# COMPACT_ATOMS: atom_id res chain seq x y z
N GLU A 1 17.93 1.14 3.91
CA GLU A 1 18.09 1.89 5.18
C GLU A 1 19.33 1.42 5.94
N ASN A 2 19.47 0.12 6.19
CA ASN A 2 20.67 -0.42 6.85
C ASN A 2 21.98 -0.06 6.12
N ASP A 3 21.95 0.00 4.79
CA ASP A 3 23.16 0.26 3.99
C ASP A 3 23.72 1.67 4.18
N LEU A 4 22.87 2.68 4.40
CA LEU A 4 23.35 4.04 4.69
C LEU A 4 24.01 4.15 6.06
N ILE A 5 23.55 3.38 7.05
CA ILE A 5 24.03 3.50 8.43
C ILE A 5 25.50 3.09 8.53
N ALA A 6 25.91 2.06 7.78
CA ALA A 6 27.29 1.59 7.77
C ALA A 6 28.26 2.69 7.34
N GLU A 7 27.88 3.49 6.35
CA GLU A 7 28.73 4.53 5.76
C GLU A 7 28.51 5.92 6.38
N ALA A 8 27.43 6.12 7.16
CA ALA A 8 27.05 7.43 7.68
C ALA A 8 28.14 8.16 8.48
N HIS A 9 29.03 7.41 9.14
CA HIS A 9 30.14 7.98 9.91
C HIS A 9 31.17 8.77 9.07
N GLN A 10 31.16 8.59 7.75
CA GLN A 10 32.04 9.31 6.81
C GLN A 10 31.44 10.64 6.32
N PHE A 11 30.23 10.97 6.74
CA PHE A 11 29.47 12.13 6.26
C PHE A 11 28.92 12.96 7.44
N LYS A 12 28.50 14.19 7.14
CA LYS A 12 27.98 15.13 8.16
C LYS A 12 26.47 15.36 8.06
N TYR A 13 25.91 15.20 6.87
CA TYR A 13 24.51 15.53 6.60
C TYR A 13 23.80 14.42 5.84
N ILE A 14 22.48 14.35 6.05
CA ILE A 14 21.56 13.56 5.24
C ILE A 14 20.48 14.46 4.65
N VAL A 15 20.30 14.35 3.34
CA VAL A 15 19.15 14.93 2.63
C VAL A 15 18.13 13.83 2.39
N LYS A 16 16.86 14.14 2.63
CA LYS A 16 15.72 13.28 2.29
C LYS A 16 14.78 14.05 1.38
N THR A 17 14.23 13.39 0.39
CA THR A 17 13.21 13.97 -0.50
C THR A 17 12.35 12.86 -1.10
N ASP A 18 11.14 13.17 -1.56
CA ASP A 18 10.30 12.28 -2.36
C ASP A 18 9.85 12.97 -3.65
N ILE A 19 9.28 12.21 -4.57
CA ILE A 19 8.75 12.74 -5.82
C ILE A 19 7.28 13.15 -5.62
N LYS A 20 6.95 14.38 -6.01
CA LYS A 20 5.59 14.89 -5.88
C LYS A 20 4.63 14.14 -6.80
N ASN A 21 3.63 13.48 -6.20
CA ASN A 21 2.56 12.79 -6.93
C ASN A 21 3.10 11.80 -7.98
N PHE A 22 4.04 10.93 -7.57
CA PHE A 22 4.90 10.17 -8.48
C PHE A 22 4.14 9.46 -9.62
N TYR A 23 3.38 8.39 -9.34
CA TYR A 23 2.73 7.62 -10.40
C TYR A 23 1.81 8.46 -11.31
N PRO A 24 0.93 9.34 -10.79
CA PRO A 24 0.11 10.19 -11.66
C PRO A 24 0.90 11.25 -12.44
N SER A 25 2.10 11.62 -12.00
CA SER A 25 2.96 12.60 -12.70
C SER A 25 3.80 12.00 -13.82
N ILE A 26 3.95 10.67 -13.89
CA ILE A 26 4.76 10.03 -14.92
C ILE A 26 4.13 10.24 -16.30
N TYR A 27 4.87 10.90 -17.20
CA TYR A 27 4.48 11.03 -18.59
C TYR A 27 4.84 9.74 -19.34
N THR A 28 3.89 9.04 -19.96
CA THR A 28 4.12 7.69 -20.52
C THR A 28 5.20 7.65 -21.62
N HIS A 29 5.36 8.74 -22.37
CA HIS A 29 6.45 8.85 -23.36
C HIS A 29 7.85 8.82 -22.72
N SER A 30 7.96 9.19 -21.44
CA SER A 30 9.21 9.13 -20.68
C SER A 30 9.76 7.71 -20.54
N ILE A 31 8.91 6.68 -20.68
CA ILE A 31 9.32 5.27 -20.78
C ILE A 31 10.27 5.08 -21.96
N SER A 32 9.89 5.60 -23.13
CA SER A 32 10.70 5.51 -24.34
C SER A 32 11.96 6.39 -24.23
N TRP A 33 11.85 7.55 -23.57
CA TRP A 33 13.01 8.42 -23.32
C TRP A 33 14.05 7.75 -22.43
N ALA A 34 13.63 7.02 -21.40
CA ALA A 34 14.53 6.32 -20.49
C ALA A 34 15.26 5.17 -21.18
N LEU A 35 14.57 4.44 -22.05
CA LEU A 35 15.12 3.27 -22.73
C LEU A 35 15.97 3.61 -23.96
N HIS A 36 15.56 4.60 -24.76
CA HIS A 36 16.13 4.86 -26.09
C HIS A 36 16.67 6.28 -26.25
N GLY A 37 16.52 7.13 -25.24
CA GLY A 37 16.81 8.56 -25.35
C GLY A 37 15.71 9.34 -26.07
N LYS A 38 15.60 10.64 -25.76
CA LYS A 38 14.55 11.51 -26.30
C LYS A 38 14.59 11.63 -27.83
N THR A 39 15.78 11.68 -28.42
CA THR A 39 15.95 11.90 -29.86
C THR A 39 15.37 10.73 -30.67
N ASP A 40 15.73 9.50 -30.33
CA ASP A 40 15.28 8.33 -31.08
C ASP A 40 13.82 7.98 -30.76
N ALA A 41 13.39 8.16 -29.51
CA ALA A 41 11.98 8.07 -29.15
C ALA A 41 11.09 9.04 -29.96
N ARG A 42 11.56 10.27 -30.22
CA ARG A 42 10.82 11.24 -31.07
C ARG A 42 10.78 10.81 -32.53
N LYS A 43 11.85 10.21 -33.07
CA LYS A 43 11.89 9.70 -34.45
C LYS A 43 10.99 8.48 -34.67
N ASP A 44 10.76 7.70 -33.61
CA ASP A 44 9.90 6.50 -33.62
C ASP A 44 8.43 6.79 -33.27
N ARG A 45 8.05 8.06 -33.10
CA ARG A 45 6.68 8.45 -32.78
C ARG A 45 5.69 7.86 -33.80
N ASN A 46 4.69 7.14 -33.30
CA ASN A 46 3.65 6.42 -34.07
C ASN A 46 4.15 5.30 -34.99
N LYS A 47 5.46 4.99 -35.00
CA LYS A 47 6.01 3.87 -35.78
C LYS A 47 6.09 2.59 -34.97
N PHE A 48 6.24 2.71 -33.64
CA PHE A 48 6.27 1.60 -32.70
C PHE A 48 7.35 0.55 -33.03
N ASN A 49 8.50 0.96 -33.58
CA ASN A 49 9.61 0.02 -33.80
C ASN A 49 10.38 -0.22 -32.50
N LEU A 50 10.52 0.82 -31.66
CA LEU A 50 11.22 0.74 -30.40
C LEU A 50 10.34 0.09 -29.32
N LEU A 51 10.96 -0.71 -28.45
CA LEU A 51 10.29 -1.31 -27.29
C LEU A 51 9.62 -0.25 -26.42
N GLY A 52 10.29 0.90 -26.20
CA GLY A 52 9.78 1.97 -25.37
C GLY A 52 8.49 2.59 -25.91
N SER A 53 8.40 2.76 -27.23
CA SER A 53 7.20 3.27 -27.91
C SER A 53 6.03 2.29 -27.81
N LYS A 54 6.31 0.97 -27.88
CA LYS A 54 5.28 -0.07 -27.69
C LYS A 54 4.75 -0.06 -26.26
N LEU A 55 5.64 -0.01 -25.26
CA LEU A 55 5.26 0.04 -23.85
C LEU A 55 4.47 1.31 -23.53
N ASP A 56 4.93 2.48 -23.98
CA ASP A 56 4.22 3.75 -23.86
C ASP A 56 2.76 3.62 -24.34
N LYS A 57 2.54 3.06 -25.54
CA LYS A 57 1.17 2.87 -26.05
C LYS A 57 0.34 1.90 -25.21
N LEU A 58 0.93 0.83 -24.70
CA LEU A 58 0.23 -0.12 -23.82
C LEU A 58 -0.19 0.54 -22.50
N PHE A 59 0.68 1.35 -21.89
CA PHE A 59 0.35 2.08 -20.67
C PHE A 59 -0.72 3.15 -20.89
N GLN A 60 -0.67 3.87 -22.01
CA GLN A 60 -1.77 4.75 -22.41
C GLN A 60 -3.07 3.97 -22.52
N ASN A 61 -3.09 2.86 -23.24
CA ASN A 61 -4.31 2.05 -23.41
C ASN A 61 -4.83 1.49 -22.07
N ALA A 62 -3.94 1.17 -21.13
CA ALA A 62 -4.30 0.74 -19.78
C ALA A 62 -4.78 1.88 -18.86
N ASN A 63 -4.64 3.13 -19.30
CA ASN A 63 -4.99 4.34 -18.57
C ASN A 63 -5.92 5.23 -19.41
N ASP A 64 -6.94 4.65 -20.06
CA ASP A 64 -7.95 5.36 -20.86
C ASP A 64 -7.38 6.26 -21.97
N SER A 65 -6.29 5.82 -22.60
CA SER A 65 -5.50 6.58 -23.58
C SER A 65 -4.87 7.87 -23.04
N CYS A 66 -4.83 8.07 -21.72
CA CYS A 66 -4.11 9.18 -21.11
C CYS A 66 -2.60 8.98 -21.22
N THR A 67 -1.91 10.07 -21.56
CA THR A 67 -0.44 10.11 -21.67
C THR A 67 0.24 10.53 -20.36
N ASN A 68 -0.55 10.97 -19.37
CA ASN A 68 -0.07 11.31 -18.03
C ASN A 68 -0.62 10.29 -17.03
N GLY A 69 0.27 9.78 -16.20
CA GLY A 69 -0.01 8.82 -15.16
C GLY A 69 0.27 7.38 -15.58
N LEU A 70 0.81 6.60 -14.64
CA LEU A 70 0.78 5.15 -14.69
C LEU A 70 -0.35 4.62 -13.78
N PRO A 71 -1.06 3.55 -14.17
CA PRO A 71 -2.00 2.88 -13.28
C PRO A 71 -1.32 2.43 -11.99
N ILE A 72 -1.91 2.75 -10.84
CA ILE A 72 -1.36 2.41 -9.52
C ILE A 72 -1.85 1.01 -9.11
N GLY A 73 -0.91 0.16 -8.67
CA GLY A 73 -1.20 -1.18 -8.15
C GLY A 73 -0.64 -2.33 -8.99
N PRO A 74 -0.70 -2.32 -10.33
CA PRO A 74 -0.06 -3.34 -11.15
C PRO A 74 1.47 -3.39 -10.94
N ALA A 75 2.03 -4.58 -10.74
CA ALA A 75 3.49 -4.76 -10.57
C ALA A 75 4.30 -4.28 -11.78
N VAL A 76 3.71 -4.30 -12.98
CA VAL A 76 4.34 -3.81 -14.21
C VAL A 76 4.53 -2.29 -14.17
N SER A 77 3.61 -1.55 -13.53
CA SER A 77 3.79 -0.11 -13.31
C SER A 77 4.98 0.20 -12.41
N ASP A 78 5.19 -0.60 -11.36
CA ASP A 78 6.36 -0.48 -10.48
C ASP A 78 7.65 -0.68 -11.29
N LEU A 79 7.74 -1.76 -12.07
CA LEU A 79 8.89 -2.05 -12.92
C LEU A 79 9.20 -0.90 -13.89
N VAL A 80 8.18 -0.36 -14.55
CA VAL A 80 8.37 0.73 -15.52
C VAL A 80 8.75 2.04 -14.86
N SER A 81 8.20 2.33 -13.69
CA SER A 81 8.62 3.49 -12.90
C SER A 81 10.09 3.40 -12.49
N GLU A 82 10.57 2.19 -12.15
CA GLU A 82 11.98 1.95 -11.83
C GLU A 82 12.90 2.12 -13.05
N ILE A 83 12.47 1.75 -14.26
CA ILE A 83 13.23 2.01 -15.49
C ILE A 83 13.46 3.52 -15.68
N ILE A 84 12.42 4.33 -15.47
CA ILE A 84 12.50 5.79 -15.59
C ILE A 84 13.44 6.37 -14.53
N LEU A 85 13.26 5.96 -13.27
CA LEU A 85 14.09 6.48 -12.17
C LEU A 85 15.54 6.00 -12.25
N ALA A 86 15.82 4.79 -12.75
CA ALA A 86 17.18 4.33 -12.99
C ALA A 86 17.93 5.23 -14.00
N ALA A 87 17.22 5.76 -15.01
CA ALA A 87 17.80 6.73 -15.93
C ALA A 87 18.13 8.07 -15.22
N VAL A 88 17.22 8.55 -14.36
CA VAL A 88 17.45 9.74 -13.52
C VAL A 88 18.64 9.52 -12.58
N ASP A 89 18.70 8.37 -11.91
CA ASP A 89 19.74 8.01 -10.95
C ASP A 89 21.11 7.97 -11.62
N ARG A 90 21.20 7.33 -12.80
CA ARG A 90 22.41 7.26 -13.61
C ARG A 90 22.91 8.65 -14.00
N ASP A 91 22.04 9.47 -14.58
CA ASP A 91 22.42 10.79 -15.08
C ASP A 91 22.83 11.73 -13.93
N THR A 92 22.08 11.70 -12.82
CA THR A 92 22.41 12.44 -11.58
C THR A 92 23.76 12.01 -11.03
N SER A 93 24.03 10.69 -10.98
CA SER A 93 25.29 10.17 -10.45
C SER A 93 26.48 10.60 -11.31
N MET A 94 26.37 10.51 -12.63
CA MET A 94 27.41 10.96 -13.57
C MET A 94 27.71 12.46 -13.39
N GLU A 95 26.68 13.31 -13.31
CA GLU A 95 26.87 14.74 -13.16
C GLU A 95 27.50 15.11 -11.81
N LEU A 96 27.10 14.45 -10.72
CA LEU A 96 27.70 14.68 -9.39
C LEU A 96 29.15 14.19 -9.30
N MET A 97 29.48 13.05 -9.93
CA MET A 97 30.85 12.58 -10.04
C MET A 97 31.73 13.56 -10.82
N ASN A 98 31.25 14.09 -11.95
CA ASN A 98 31.98 15.10 -12.73
C ASN A 98 32.22 16.40 -11.96
N ARG A 99 31.36 16.72 -10.99
CA ARG A 99 31.49 17.86 -10.08
C ARG A 99 32.35 17.55 -8.84
N ASN A 100 32.92 16.35 -8.74
CA ASN A 100 33.72 15.87 -7.60
C ASN A 100 32.97 15.94 -6.26
N ILE A 101 31.64 15.76 -6.27
CA ILE A 101 30.85 15.71 -5.04
C ILE A 101 31.00 14.33 -4.41
N ASN A 102 31.50 14.26 -3.18
CA ASN A 102 31.53 13.01 -2.40
C ASN A 102 30.17 12.78 -1.73
N PHE A 103 29.42 11.77 -2.17
CA PHE A 103 28.10 11.45 -1.64
C PHE A 103 27.80 9.95 -1.68
N ILE A 104 26.82 9.53 -0.88
CA ILE A 104 26.17 8.22 -1.02
C ILE A 104 24.67 8.43 -1.20
N GLY A 105 24.13 8.00 -2.34
CA GLY A 105 22.71 8.06 -2.64
C GLY A 105 22.05 6.70 -2.54
N VAL A 106 20.87 6.64 -1.93
CA VAL A 106 19.98 5.48 -1.98
C VAL A 106 18.57 5.92 -2.31
N ARG A 107 17.82 5.03 -2.97
CA ARG A 107 16.42 5.25 -3.32
C ARG A 107 15.58 4.04 -2.98
N PHE A 108 14.36 4.28 -2.52
CA PHE A 108 13.32 3.27 -2.41
C PHE A 108 12.04 3.80 -3.04
N LYS A 109 11.68 3.27 -4.22
CA LYS A 109 10.62 3.84 -5.06
C LYS A 109 10.88 5.33 -5.32
N ASP A 110 10.00 6.21 -4.88
CA ASP A 110 10.09 7.66 -5.00
C ASP A 110 10.85 8.35 -3.85
N ASP A 111 11.15 7.65 -2.76
CA ASP A 111 11.91 8.19 -1.63
C ASP A 111 13.42 8.17 -1.91
N TYR A 112 14.05 9.34 -1.96
CA TYR A 112 15.49 9.51 -2.08
C TYR A 112 16.14 9.90 -0.75
N ARG A 113 17.38 9.42 -0.54
CA ARG A 113 18.25 9.86 0.55
C ARG A 113 19.69 10.00 0.09
N PHE A 114 20.35 11.07 0.48
CA PHE A 114 21.75 11.33 0.15
C PHE A 114 22.54 11.69 1.40
N LEU A 115 23.69 11.05 1.59
CA LEU A 115 24.71 11.46 2.55
C LEU A 115 25.70 12.40 1.88
N CYS A 116 26.08 13.49 2.57
CA CYS A 116 27.03 14.48 2.06
C CYS A 116 27.77 15.22 3.19
N ASN A 117 28.79 16.00 2.84
CA ASN A 117 29.71 16.60 3.81
C ASN A 117 29.47 18.09 4.09
N SER A 118 28.69 18.77 3.25
CA SER A 118 28.34 20.17 3.45
C SER A 118 26.91 20.47 3.02
N LYS A 119 26.36 21.58 3.53
CA LYS A 119 25.06 22.10 3.08
C LYS A 119 25.09 22.49 1.59
N SER A 120 26.24 22.95 1.09
CA SER A 120 26.42 23.28 -0.32
C SER A 120 26.39 22.04 -1.22
N ASP A 121 26.97 20.92 -0.78
CA ASP A 121 26.85 19.64 -1.49
C ASP A 121 25.40 19.18 -1.53
N ALA A 122 24.69 19.28 -0.41
CA ALA A 122 23.26 18.95 -0.33
C ALA A 122 22.43 19.76 -1.34
N GLU A 123 22.60 21.07 -1.39
CA GLU A 123 21.93 21.95 -2.35
C GLU A 123 22.28 21.59 -3.80
N THR A 124 23.55 21.27 -4.06
CA THR A 124 24.02 20.86 -5.39
C THR A 124 23.37 19.54 -5.81
N ILE A 125 23.36 18.54 -4.93
CA ILE A 125 22.71 17.24 -5.16
C ILE A 125 21.24 17.43 -5.52
N MET A 126 20.52 18.22 -4.73
CA MET A 126 19.10 18.48 -4.94
C MET A 126 18.84 19.20 -6.27
N LYS A 127 19.68 20.18 -6.62
CA LYS A 127 19.58 20.90 -7.89
C LYS A 127 19.83 19.99 -9.09
N VAL A 128 20.86 19.14 -9.04
CA VAL A 128 21.20 18.19 -10.11
C VAL A 128 20.08 17.15 -10.25
N LEU A 129 19.63 16.56 -9.14
CA LEU A 129 18.53 15.60 -9.14
C LEU A 129 17.25 16.19 -9.76
N GLN A 130 16.84 17.38 -9.32
CA GLN A 130 15.68 18.07 -9.86
C GLN A 130 15.83 18.40 -11.36
N THR A 131 17.05 18.70 -11.81
CA THR A 131 17.35 18.97 -13.23
C THR A 131 17.15 17.71 -14.07
N HIS A 132 17.67 16.55 -13.65
CA HIS A 132 17.46 15.31 -14.37
C HIS A 132 16.01 14.81 -14.28
N MET A 133 15.34 14.97 -13.13
CA MET A 133 13.92 14.65 -13.00
C MET A 133 13.03 15.43 -13.98
N ARG A 134 13.33 16.73 -14.22
CA ARG A 134 12.61 17.55 -15.21
C ARG A 134 12.71 16.98 -16.62
N ASN A 135 13.78 16.25 -16.95
CA ASN A 135 13.88 15.59 -18.24
C ASN A 135 12.80 14.52 -18.44
N PHE A 136 12.23 13.98 -17.38
CA PHE A 136 11.16 12.99 -17.41
C PHE A 136 9.82 13.54 -16.88
N ASN A 137 9.69 14.87 -16.82
CA ASN A 137 8.52 15.59 -16.30
C ASN A 137 8.21 15.33 -14.82
N LEU A 138 9.21 14.93 -14.04
CA LEU A 138 9.09 14.69 -12.60
C LEU A 138 9.56 15.90 -11.79
N ASN A 139 8.98 16.07 -10.60
CA ASN A 139 9.35 17.13 -9.67
C ASN A 139 9.51 16.58 -8.27
N LEU A 140 10.52 17.09 -7.55
CA LEU A 140 10.69 16.82 -6.14
C LEU A 140 9.58 17.48 -5.33
N ASN A 141 9.29 16.88 -4.20
CA ASN A 141 8.32 17.40 -3.27
C ASN A 141 9.04 18.25 -2.20
N GLU A 142 8.97 19.57 -2.39
CA GLU A 142 9.65 20.51 -1.50
C GLU A 142 9.17 20.39 -0.05
N SER A 143 7.89 20.08 0.21
CA SER A 143 7.34 20.00 1.57
C SER A 143 7.85 18.81 2.38
N LYS A 144 8.35 17.76 1.72
CA LYS A 144 8.97 16.59 2.35
C LYS A 144 10.48 16.55 2.16
N THR A 145 11.04 17.57 1.53
CA THR A 145 12.48 17.72 1.37
C THR A 145 13.07 18.27 2.66
N ASN A 146 13.99 17.53 3.27
CA ASN A 146 14.60 17.89 4.55
C ASN A 146 16.10 17.62 4.52
N LEU A 147 16.87 18.59 5.00
CA LEU A 147 18.30 18.47 5.26
C LEU A 147 18.51 18.40 6.78
N LEU A 148 19.15 17.33 7.24
CA LEU A 148 19.42 17.08 8.65
C LEU A 148 20.92 16.85 8.84
N GLU A 149 21.44 17.31 9.98
CA GLU A 149 22.78 16.91 10.44
C GLU A 149 22.70 15.46 10.93
N LEU A 150 23.78 14.69 10.74
CA LEU A 150 23.85 13.32 11.21
C LEU A 150 24.16 13.27 12.72
N PRO A 151 23.62 12.29 13.46
CA PRO A 151 22.92 11.08 13.00
C PRO A 151 21.40 11.25 12.79
N GLU A 152 20.85 12.45 12.96
CA GLU A 152 19.44 12.71 12.79
C GLU A 152 18.98 12.34 11.39
N GLY A 153 17.78 11.74 11.31
CA GLY A 153 17.23 11.29 10.04
C GLY A 153 17.76 9.94 9.51
N LEU A 154 18.77 9.30 10.11
CA LEU A 154 19.12 7.92 9.73
C LEU A 154 17.97 6.93 10.02
N PHE A 155 17.24 7.17 11.09
CA PHE A 155 16.20 6.27 11.59
C PHE A 155 14.78 6.82 11.35
N ARG A 156 13.81 5.91 11.24
CA ARG A 156 12.38 6.26 11.29
C ARG A 156 11.92 6.20 12.75
N HIS A 157 11.68 7.34 13.39
CA HIS A 157 11.32 7.40 14.82
C HIS A 157 10.13 6.51 15.21
N TRP A 158 9.07 6.46 14.39
CA TRP A 158 7.90 5.60 14.64
C TRP A 158 8.27 4.11 14.74
N THR A 159 9.29 3.64 14.00
CA THR A 159 9.72 2.23 14.07
C THR A 159 10.40 1.91 15.39
N ALA A 160 11.18 2.84 15.93
CA ALA A 160 11.83 2.70 17.24
C ALA A 160 10.78 2.70 18.37
N ASP A 161 9.78 3.57 18.29
CA ASP A 161 8.68 3.60 19.25
C ASP A 161 7.82 2.35 19.18
N TYR A 162 7.49 1.88 17.97
CA TYR A 162 6.73 0.66 17.78
C TYR A 162 7.49 -0.58 18.29
N GLN A 163 8.82 -0.62 18.14
CA GLN A 163 9.65 -1.72 18.61
C GLN A 163 9.49 -1.97 20.12
N LYS A 164 9.24 -0.92 20.92
CA LYS A 164 9.00 -1.03 22.37
C LYS A 164 7.73 -1.82 22.70
N ILE A 165 6.75 -1.81 21.80
CA ILE A 165 5.42 -2.41 22.00
C ILE A 165 5.15 -3.64 21.13
N THR A 166 6.10 -4.04 20.27
CA THR A 166 5.94 -5.12 19.28
C THR A 166 5.33 -6.41 19.85
N LEU A 167 4.49 -7.04 19.04
CA LEU A 167 3.84 -8.33 19.30
C LEU A 167 4.48 -9.47 18.51
N ARG A 168 5.51 -9.18 17.70
CA ARG A 168 6.19 -10.14 16.81
C ARG A 168 6.57 -11.44 17.52
N TYR A 169 7.19 -11.33 18.70
CA TYR A 169 7.74 -12.46 19.45
C TYR A 169 6.74 -13.15 20.39
N LYS A 170 5.50 -12.64 20.49
CA LYS A 170 4.47 -13.23 21.34
C LYS A 170 3.78 -14.38 20.60
N ARG A 171 3.72 -15.55 21.26
CA ARG A 171 2.98 -16.72 20.75
C ARG A 171 1.47 -16.58 20.96
N LYS A 172 1.06 -16.11 22.13
CA LYS A 172 -0.33 -15.81 22.50
C LYS A 172 -0.42 -14.38 23.02
N ILE A 173 -1.51 -13.70 22.68
CA ILE A 173 -1.75 -12.30 23.02
C ILE A 173 -3.10 -12.22 23.74
N GLU A 174 -3.08 -11.91 25.04
CA GLU A 174 -4.30 -11.72 25.82
C GLU A 174 -4.95 -10.36 25.52
N TYR A 175 -6.23 -10.23 25.86
CA TYR A 175 -7.01 -9.02 25.62
C TYR A 175 -6.33 -7.75 26.14
N LYS A 176 -5.85 -7.74 27.39
CA LYS A 176 -5.26 -6.54 27.99
C LYS A 176 -3.98 -6.09 27.25
N ARG A 177 -3.18 -7.05 26.77
CA ARG A 177 -2.00 -6.73 25.96
C ARG A 177 -2.38 -6.21 24.58
N PHE A 178 -3.38 -6.81 23.93
CA PHE A 178 -3.93 -6.31 22.66
C PHE A 178 -4.42 -4.86 22.81
N GLU A 179 -5.26 -4.60 23.81
CA GLU A 179 -5.82 -3.28 24.10
C GLU A 179 -4.73 -2.23 24.34
N ASN A 180 -3.80 -2.51 25.26
CA ASN A 180 -2.71 -1.58 25.56
C ASN A 180 -1.80 -1.32 24.35
N THR A 181 -1.54 -2.35 23.53
CA THR A 181 -0.71 -2.18 22.33
C THR A 181 -1.44 -1.36 21.27
N LEU A 182 -2.74 -1.59 21.08
CA LEU A 182 -3.55 -0.81 20.14
C LEU A 182 -3.60 0.67 20.55
N LEU A 183 -3.76 0.97 21.84
CA LEU A 183 -3.71 2.34 22.35
C LEU A 183 -2.36 3.01 22.05
N ALA A 184 -1.25 2.31 22.29
CA ALA A 184 0.08 2.82 21.97
C ALA A 184 0.29 2.99 20.46
N VAL A 185 -0.27 2.10 19.63
CA VAL A 185 -0.25 2.24 18.16
C VAL A 185 -0.98 3.51 17.72
N LEU A 186 -2.14 3.82 18.30
CA LEU A 186 -2.87 5.05 18.00
C LEU A 186 -2.09 6.31 18.41
N GLN A 187 -1.36 6.26 19.53
CA GLN A 187 -0.48 7.36 19.94
C GLN A 187 0.66 7.56 18.92
N ILE A 188 1.30 6.48 18.47
CA ILE A 188 2.35 6.55 17.45
C ILE A 188 1.78 7.08 16.13
N ASP A 189 0.62 6.61 15.69
CA ASP A 189 -0.06 7.07 14.47
C ASP A 189 -0.40 8.56 14.51
N ASN A 190 -0.82 9.08 15.67
CA ASN A 190 -1.07 10.51 15.85
C ASN A 190 0.23 11.35 15.86
N ASN A 191 1.32 10.82 16.41
CA ASN A 191 2.59 11.53 16.50
C ASN A 191 3.35 11.53 15.15
N TYR A 192 3.12 10.53 14.31
CA TYR A 192 3.80 10.38 13.03
C TYR A 192 2.78 10.08 11.91
N THR A 193 2.50 11.08 11.09
CA THR A 193 1.58 10.97 9.95
C THR A 193 2.14 10.08 8.85
N ASP A 194 1.25 9.50 8.03
CA ASP A 194 1.58 8.68 6.85
C ASP A 194 2.51 7.48 7.11
N THR A 195 2.55 6.95 8.34
CA THR A 195 3.37 5.79 8.69
C THR A 195 2.64 4.47 8.47
N GLY A 196 3.37 3.35 8.41
CA GLY A 196 2.82 2.00 8.29
C GLY A 196 2.44 1.34 9.61
N VAL A 197 2.30 2.10 10.70
CA VAL A 197 2.24 1.53 12.07
C VAL A 197 1.03 0.62 12.30
N ILE A 198 -0.15 0.99 11.78
CA ILE A 198 -1.38 0.19 11.91
C ILE A 198 -1.26 -1.13 11.13
N ASP A 199 -0.75 -1.10 9.88
CA ASP A 199 -0.51 -2.31 9.09
C ASP A 199 0.47 -3.24 9.81
N ARG A 200 1.53 -2.65 10.38
CA ARG A 200 2.52 -3.41 11.15
C ARG A 200 1.87 -4.09 12.35
N PHE A 201 1.06 -3.37 13.13
CA PHE A 201 0.31 -3.92 14.25
C PHE A 201 -0.60 -5.08 13.84
N LEU A 202 -1.44 -4.87 12.82
CA LEU A 202 -2.37 -5.90 12.32
C LEU A 202 -1.63 -7.14 11.81
N SER A 203 -0.49 -6.95 11.12
CA SER A 203 0.33 -8.07 10.63
C SER A 203 0.85 -8.95 11.77
N GLU A 204 1.19 -8.34 12.92
CA GLU A 204 1.76 -9.04 14.07
C GLU A 204 0.73 -9.82 14.90
N LEU A 205 -0.57 -9.62 14.67
CA LEU A 205 -1.66 -10.39 15.30
C LEU A 205 -1.79 -11.81 14.75
N THR A 206 -1.15 -12.09 13.61
CA THR A 206 -1.13 -13.41 12.99
C THR A 206 0.29 -13.99 12.94
N THR A 207 0.40 -15.30 12.81
CA THR A 207 1.67 -16.00 12.58
C THR A 207 1.98 -16.06 11.09
N LYS A 208 3.23 -16.40 10.71
CA LYS A 208 3.61 -16.66 9.29
C LYS A 208 2.76 -17.76 8.63
N LYS A 209 2.15 -18.66 9.42
CA LYS A 209 1.23 -19.70 8.95
C LYS A 209 -0.26 -19.26 8.98
N TYR A 210 -0.51 -17.96 9.16
CA TYR A 210 -1.83 -17.33 9.21
C TYR A 210 -2.73 -17.76 10.37
N ASN A 211 -2.16 -18.33 11.43
CA ASN A 211 -2.89 -18.58 12.67
C ASN A 211 -2.99 -17.30 13.51
N LEU A 212 -4.16 -17.04 14.08
CA LEU A 212 -4.40 -15.91 14.99
C LEU A 212 -3.67 -16.14 16.32
N LYS A 213 -2.98 -15.10 16.81
CA LYS A 213 -2.28 -15.14 18.11
C LYS A 213 -3.14 -14.66 19.27
N LEU A 214 -4.26 -13.98 18.99
CA LEU A 214 -5.17 -13.45 20.00
C LEU A 214 -5.81 -14.61 20.79
N ASN A 215 -5.61 -14.63 22.10
CA ASN A 215 -6.20 -15.59 23.03
C ASN A 215 -7.24 -14.85 23.89
N ILE A 216 -8.43 -14.63 23.32
CA ILE A 216 -9.48 -13.78 23.89
C ILE A 216 -10.57 -14.64 24.53
N LYS A 217 -10.99 -14.27 25.74
CA LYS A 217 -12.12 -14.90 26.44
C LYS A 217 -13.44 -14.37 25.85
N ASN A 218 -14.52 -15.17 25.90
CA ASN A 218 -15.84 -14.79 25.33
C ASN A 218 -16.32 -13.38 25.73
N LYS A 219 -16.11 -12.98 26.99
CA LYS A 219 -16.51 -11.65 27.50
C LYS A 219 -15.82 -10.46 26.82
N ASP A 220 -14.65 -10.68 26.21
CA ASP A 220 -13.80 -9.64 25.62
C ASP A 220 -13.83 -9.65 24.07
N VAL A 221 -14.57 -10.59 23.47
CA VAL A 221 -14.66 -10.77 22.01
C VAL A 221 -15.26 -9.54 21.34
N LEU A 222 -16.38 -9.04 21.87
CA LEU A 222 -17.08 -7.87 21.31
C LEU A 222 -16.22 -6.60 21.41
N LYS A 223 -15.48 -6.45 22.52
CA LYS A 223 -14.53 -5.33 22.69
C LYS A 223 -13.41 -5.41 21.65
N THR A 224 -12.83 -6.60 21.47
CA THR A 224 -11.78 -6.85 20.47
C THR A 224 -12.29 -6.53 19.06
N PHE A 225 -13.49 -7.01 18.71
CA PHE A 225 -14.14 -6.74 17.44
C PHE A 225 -14.38 -5.24 17.19
N SER A 226 -14.93 -4.54 18.19
CA SER A 226 -15.18 -3.10 18.10
C SER A 226 -13.88 -2.32 17.90
N LEU A 227 -12.83 -2.62 18.67
CA LEU A 227 -11.53 -1.97 18.54
C LEU A 227 -10.88 -2.21 17.16
N LEU A 228 -11.00 -3.42 16.61
CA LEU A 228 -10.50 -3.73 15.27
C LEU A 228 -11.25 -2.94 14.19
N LEU A 229 -12.57 -2.82 14.28
CA LEU A 229 -13.34 -2.03 13.30
C LEU A 229 -13.03 -0.53 13.38
N LEU A 230 -12.76 0.01 14.57
CA LEU A 230 -12.37 1.42 14.72
C LEU A 230 -11.04 1.76 14.03
N LEU A 231 -10.13 0.79 13.86
CA LEU A 231 -8.88 1.01 13.11
C LEU A 231 -9.12 1.28 11.63
N LYS A 232 -10.26 0.85 11.07
CA LYS A 232 -10.63 1.13 9.68
C LYS A 232 -10.73 2.63 9.42
N GLU A 233 -11.31 3.38 10.36
CA GLU A 233 -11.50 4.82 10.24
C GLU A 233 -10.16 5.58 10.25
N ARG A 234 -9.11 4.97 10.81
CA ARG A 234 -7.74 5.48 10.75
C ARG A 234 -7.03 5.07 9.47
N ARG A 235 -7.28 3.85 8.98
CA ARG A 235 -6.60 3.30 7.80
C ARG A 235 -7.53 2.45 6.96
N VAL A 236 -8.20 3.10 6.01
CA VAL A 236 -9.17 2.48 5.09
C VAL A 236 -8.57 1.28 4.35
N LYS A 237 -7.30 1.39 3.91
CA LYS A 237 -6.58 0.33 3.18
C LYS A 237 -6.40 -0.96 3.98
N SER A 238 -6.43 -0.91 5.32
CA SER A 238 -6.26 -2.09 6.18
C SER A 238 -7.57 -2.83 6.43
N PHE A 239 -8.71 -2.31 5.95
CA PHE A 239 -10.01 -2.91 6.18
C PHE A 239 -10.09 -4.41 5.81
N PRO A 240 -9.51 -4.88 4.69
CA PRO A 240 -9.52 -6.30 4.36
C PRO A 240 -8.74 -7.14 5.39
N GLN A 241 -7.62 -6.62 5.88
CA GLN A 241 -6.80 -7.30 6.91
C GLN A 241 -7.54 -7.34 8.25
N ILE A 242 -8.25 -6.27 8.61
CA ILE A 242 -9.14 -6.22 9.78
C ILE A 242 -10.22 -7.31 9.67
N LEU A 243 -10.91 -7.39 8.53
CA LEU A 243 -11.90 -8.44 8.27
C LEU A 243 -11.27 -9.84 8.32
N ALA A 244 -10.04 -10.00 7.83
CA ALA A 244 -9.33 -11.28 7.88
C ALA A 244 -9.03 -11.72 9.32
N ILE A 245 -8.64 -10.78 10.20
CA ILE A 245 -8.43 -11.06 11.62
C ILE A 245 -9.76 -11.42 12.30
N ILE A 246 -10.85 -10.72 11.98
CA ILE A 246 -12.20 -11.04 12.47
C ILE A 246 -12.64 -12.44 12.01
N GLU A 247 -12.33 -12.82 10.75
CA GLU A 247 -12.58 -14.17 10.24
C GLU A 247 -11.90 -15.24 11.10
N LEU A 248 -10.62 -15.02 11.41
CA LEU A 248 -9.86 -15.96 12.24
C LEU A 248 -10.38 -16.00 13.68
N LEU A 249 -10.85 -14.86 14.21
CA LEU A 249 -11.46 -14.78 15.54
C LEU A 249 -12.74 -15.63 15.60
N PHE A 250 -13.60 -15.54 14.57
CA PHE A 250 -14.78 -16.40 14.44
C PHE A 250 -14.40 -17.89 14.42
N LYS A 251 -13.39 -18.26 13.63
CA LYS A 251 -12.92 -19.65 13.50
C LYS A 251 -12.34 -20.19 14.80
N GLN A 252 -11.45 -19.43 15.46
CA GLN A 252 -10.75 -19.87 16.67
C GLN A 252 -11.69 -20.13 17.83
N LEU A 253 -12.67 -19.25 18.04
CA LEU A 253 -13.61 -19.35 19.14
C LEU A 253 -14.68 -20.43 18.90
N LYS A 254 -14.65 -21.11 17.73
CA LYS A 254 -15.69 -22.03 17.26
C LYS A 254 -17.09 -21.44 17.51
N LEU A 255 -17.23 -20.12 17.30
CA LEU A 255 -18.48 -19.43 17.63
C LEU A 255 -19.57 -20.08 16.79
N LYS A 256 -20.36 -20.95 17.43
CA LYS A 256 -21.55 -21.51 16.80
C LYS A 256 -22.40 -20.31 16.37
N LYS A 257 -23.03 -20.42 15.20
CA LYS A 257 -23.90 -19.37 14.66
C LYS A 257 -24.96 -18.87 15.66
N ASN A 258 -25.26 -19.65 16.70
CA ASN A 258 -26.26 -19.33 17.73
C ASN A 258 -25.68 -18.68 18.99
N SER A 259 -24.38 -18.36 19.05
CA SER A 259 -23.82 -17.67 20.21
C SER A 259 -24.20 -16.19 20.21
N THR A 260 -24.50 -15.63 21.38
CA THR A 260 -24.90 -14.22 21.54
C THR A 260 -23.87 -13.27 20.92
N SER A 261 -22.58 -13.54 21.12
CA SER A 261 -21.49 -12.72 20.57
C SER A 261 -21.43 -12.76 19.05
N TYR A 262 -21.65 -13.94 18.43
CA TYR A 262 -21.70 -14.08 16.97
C TYR A 262 -22.85 -13.25 16.39
N ASN A 263 -24.06 -13.37 16.97
CA ASN A 263 -25.23 -12.62 16.51
C ASN A 263 -25.02 -11.11 16.64
N GLN A 264 -24.43 -10.64 17.73
CA GLN A 264 -24.12 -9.22 17.91
C GLN A 264 -23.11 -8.72 16.88
N MET A 265 -22.01 -9.43 16.63
CA MET A 265 -21.04 -9.06 15.61
C MET A 265 -21.64 -9.08 14.19
N SER A 266 -22.46 -10.10 13.88
CA SER A 266 -23.19 -10.21 12.61
C SER A 266 -24.13 -9.02 12.41
N ASN A 267 -24.93 -8.69 13.42
CA ASN A 267 -25.85 -7.55 13.39
C ASN A 267 -25.11 -6.21 13.25
N SER A 268 -23.95 -6.05 13.90
CA SER A 268 -23.11 -4.87 13.72
C SER A 268 -22.60 -4.73 12.28
N LEU A 269 -22.14 -5.83 11.67
CA LEU A 269 -21.71 -5.83 10.26
C LEU A 269 -22.88 -5.58 9.32
N GLU A 270 -24.07 -6.10 9.61
CA GLU A 270 -25.29 -5.83 8.83
C GLU A 270 -25.68 -4.35 8.88
N LYS A 271 -25.62 -3.71 10.06
CA LYS A 271 -25.84 -2.27 10.19
C LYS A 271 -24.82 -1.44 9.40
N ILE A 272 -23.53 -1.78 9.50
CA ILE A 272 -22.47 -1.10 8.74
C ILE A 272 -22.69 -1.29 7.23
N PHE A 273 -23.00 -2.51 6.80
CA PHE A 273 -23.24 -2.78 5.38
C PHE A 273 -24.45 -2.00 4.86
N THR A 274 -25.55 -1.98 5.62
CA THR A 274 -26.78 -1.29 5.24
C THR A 274 -26.58 0.22 5.17
N SER A 275 -25.88 0.82 6.13
CA SER A 275 -25.58 2.27 6.08
C SER A 275 -24.66 2.61 4.90
N LYS A 276 -23.72 1.73 4.55
CA LYS A 276 -22.83 1.92 3.39
C LYS A 276 -23.55 1.77 2.06
N LEU A 277 -24.65 1.01 2.00
CA LEU A 277 -25.51 0.96 0.82
C LEU A 277 -26.23 2.28 0.55
N ASP A 278 -26.36 3.18 1.53
CA ASP A 278 -27.03 4.46 1.32
C ASP A 278 -26.27 5.40 0.38
N ASN A 279 -24.97 5.19 0.22
CA ASN A 279 -24.15 5.89 -0.76
C ASN A 279 -23.16 4.90 -1.39
N VAL A 280 -23.65 4.15 -2.39
CA VAL A 280 -22.86 3.08 -3.04
C VAL A 280 -21.64 3.63 -3.76
N SER A 281 -21.72 4.82 -4.39
CA SER A 281 -20.61 5.39 -5.15
C SER A 281 -19.39 5.65 -4.28
N ASP A 282 -19.60 6.15 -3.07
CA ASP A 282 -18.51 6.56 -2.18
C ASP A 282 -17.98 5.38 -1.36
N ASN A 283 -18.77 4.31 -1.26
CA ASN A 283 -18.47 3.16 -0.41
C ASN A 283 -18.17 1.88 -1.18
N GLN A 284 -17.81 1.97 -2.47
CA GLN A 284 -17.57 0.78 -3.31
C GLN A 284 -16.53 -0.16 -2.72
N TYR A 285 -15.40 0.38 -2.25
CA TYR A 285 -14.32 -0.40 -1.65
C TYR A 285 -14.80 -1.17 -0.41
N ASP A 286 -15.49 -0.48 0.49
CA ASP A 286 -16.05 -1.08 1.72
C ASP A 286 -17.07 -2.17 1.39
N LEU A 287 -18.00 -1.87 0.47
CA LEU A 287 -19.06 -2.79 0.06
C LEU A 287 -18.49 -4.03 -0.64
N LEU A 288 -17.41 -3.91 -1.42
CA LEU A 288 -16.73 -5.06 -2.03
C LEU A 288 -16.22 -6.02 -0.96
N TRP A 289 -15.45 -5.52 0.00
CA TRP A 289 -14.85 -6.35 1.05
C TRP A 289 -15.87 -6.89 2.04
N LEU A 290 -16.87 -6.09 2.43
CA LEU A 290 -17.98 -6.56 3.27
C LEU A 290 -18.79 -7.63 2.56
N THR A 291 -19.15 -7.43 1.29
CA THR A 291 -19.90 -8.44 0.53
C THR A 291 -19.13 -9.74 0.43
N TYR A 292 -17.83 -9.66 0.13
CA TYR A 292 -16.96 -10.84 0.11
C TYR A 292 -16.98 -11.55 1.46
N PHE A 293 -16.74 -10.81 2.55
CA PHE A 293 -16.66 -11.35 3.90
C PHE A 293 -17.97 -12.01 4.35
N ILE A 294 -19.11 -11.33 4.15
CA ILE A 294 -20.44 -11.82 4.51
C ILE A 294 -20.77 -13.10 3.76
N LYS A 295 -20.55 -13.14 2.43
CA LYS A 295 -20.84 -14.32 1.61
C LYS A 295 -19.89 -15.47 1.89
N SER A 296 -18.59 -15.18 2.00
CA SER A 296 -17.56 -16.19 2.23
C SER A 296 -17.69 -16.85 3.60
N ASN A 297 -18.28 -16.18 4.59
CA ASN A 297 -18.53 -16.74 5.92
C ASN A 297 -20.00 -17.12 6.17
N GLY A 298 -20.91 -16.76 5.24
CA GLY A 298 -22.34 -17.06 5.32
C GLY A 298 -22.99 -16.48 6.57
N LEU A 299 -22.72 -15.19 6.85
CA LEU A 299 -23.18 -14.51 8.06
C LEU A 299 -24.70 -14.28 8.03
N PHE A 300 -25.17 -13.56 7.01
CA PHE A 300 -26.57 -13.24 6.77
C PHE A 300 -26.86 -13.09 5.26
N SER A 301 -28.14 -13.12 4.89
CA SER A 301 -28.58 -12.93 3.51
C SER A 301 -28.55 -11.45 3.14
N ILE A 302 -27.77 -11.10 2.13
CA ILE A 302 -27.65 -9.71 1.68
C ILE A 302 -28.88 -9.31 0.86
N LYS A 303 -29.60 -8.28 1.31
CA LYS A 303 -30.66 -7.62 0.55
C LYS A 303 -30.08 -6.40 -0.16
N TRP A 304 -30.08 -6.44 -1.49
CA TRP A 304 -29.66 -5.30 -2.32
C TRP A 304 -30.90 -4.49 -2.69
N ASN A 305 -31.10 -3.34 -2.06
CA ASN A 305 -32.26 -2.48 -2.23
C ASN A 305 -32.04 -1.31 -3.20
N ARG A 306 -30.85 -1.20 -3.80
CA ARG A 306 -30.50 -0.12 -4.74
C ARG A 306 -29.86 -0.66 -6.01
N ASN A 307 -29.96 0.12 -7.08
CA ASN A 307 -29.27 -0.15 -8.33
C ASN A 307 -27.77 0.08 -8.16
N ILE A 308 -26.97 -0.89 -8.60
CA ILE A 308 -25.52 -0.88 -8.48
C ILE A 308 -24.97 -0.76 -9.89
N ASN A 309 -24.35 0.37 -10.23
CA ASN A 309 -23.79 0.58 -11.55
C ASN A 309 -22.38 -0.02 -11.68
N CYS A 310 -21.63 -0.12 -10.56
CA CYS A 310 -20.28 -0.65 -10.55
C CYS A 310 -20.22 -2.16 -10.90
N GLU A 311 -19.54 -2.51 -11.99
CA GLU A 311 -19.41 -3.89 -12.47
C GLU A 311 -18.70 -4.82 -11.48
N LEU A 312 -17.72 -4.31 -10.72
CA LEU A 312 -17.04 -5.08 -9.67
C LEU A 312 -18.04 -5.50 -8.57
N LEU A 313 -18.88 -4.56 -8.12
CA LEU A 313 -19.91 -4.84 -7.12
C LEU A 313 -21.00 -5.78 -7.68
N GLN A 314 -21.40 -5.60 -8.93
CA GLN A 314 -22.34 -6.53 -9.57
C GLN A 314 -21.75 -7.93 -9.71
N SER A 315 -20.46 -8.04 -9.97
CA SER A 315 -19.76 -9.33 -10.11
C SER A 315 -19.78 -10.09 -8.79
N ILE A 316 -19.45 -9.40 -7.68
CA ILE A 316 -19.52 -10.04 -6.37
C ILE A 316 -20.95 -10.29 -5.91
N LYS A 317 -21.92 -9.43 -6.28
CA LYS A 317 -23.36 -9.64 -6.03
C LYS A 317 -23.89 -10.88 -6.73
N SER A 318 -23.58 -11.06 -8.01
CA SER A 318 -24.03 -12.21 -8.81
C SER A 318 -23.15 -13.46 -8.66
N ASN A 319 -22.00 -13.34 -7.99
CA ASN A 319 -20.98 -14.39 -7.91
C ASN A 319 -20.51 -14.88 -9.29
N ASN A 320 -20.39 -13.94 -10.23
CA ASN A 320 -19.98 -14.19 -11.61
C ASN A 320 -19.14 -13.02 -12.14
N GLN A 321 -18.22 -13.27 -13.07
CA GLN A 321 -17.44 -12.19 -13.70
C GLN A 321 -18.34 -11.37 -14.62
N ARG A 322 -18.45 -10.06 -14.35
CA ARG A 322 -19.13 -9.10 -15.25
C ARG A 322 -18.19 -8.02 -15.80
N PHE A 323 -17.05 -7.80 -15.16
CA PHE A 323 -16.02 -6.88 -15.62
C PHE A 323 -14.97 -7.61 -16.47
N PHE A 324 -14.38 -6.90 -17.45
CA PHE A 324 -13.25 -7.38 -18.25
C PHE A 324 -13.43 -8.84 -18.72
N VAL A 325 -14.53 -9.12 -19.43
CA VAL A 325 -14.83 -10.48 -19.91
C VAL A 325 -13.99 -10.75 -21.15
N TYR A 326 -12.86 -11.41 -20.95
CA TYR A 326 -11.95 -11.84 -22.01
C TYR A 326 -11.72 -13.35 -21.94
N PRO A 327 -11.59 -14.04 -23.09
CA PRO A 327 -11.43 -15.49 -23.13
C PRO A 327 -10.11 -15.98 -22.53
N ASP A 328 -9.07 -15.14 -22.57
CA ASP A 328 -7.69 -15.56 -22.29
C ASP A 328 -7.35 -15.61 -20.80
N PHE A 329 -8.14 -14.97 -19.94
CA PHE A 329 -7.83 -14.86 -18.52
C PHE A 329 -9.06 -14.88 -17.62
N LYS A 330 -8.96 -15.67 -16.55
CA LYS A 330 -9.98 -15.75 -15.50
C LYS A 330 -9.64 -14.78 -14.36
N LEU A 331 -10.35 -13.67 -14.30
CA LEU A 331 -10.14 -12.62 -13.29
C LEU A 331 -11.00 -12.80 -12.05
N TYR A 332 -12.04 -13.64 -12.13
CA TYR A 332 -12.96 -13.88 -11.02
C TYR A 332 -13.01 -15.36 -10.63
N SER A 333 -12.90 -15.62 -9.33
CA SER A 333 -13.17 -16.93 -8.75
C SER A 333 -14.47 -16.86 -7.93
N LYS A 334 -15.37 -17.82 -8.17
CA LYS A 334 -16.64 -17.88 -7.45
C LYS A 334 -16.39 -18.07 -5.96
N ILE A 335 -17.06 -17.26 -5.14
CA ILE A 335 -17.15 -17.43 -3.70
C ILE A 335 -17.87 -18.76 -3.44
N LYS A 336 -17.17 -19.70 -2.80
CA LYS A 336 -17.69 -21.03 -2.45
C LYS A 336 -18.44 -20.95 -1.11
N LYS A 337 -18.98 -22.08 -0.65
CA LYS A 337 -19.60 -22.20 0.68
C LYS A 337 -18.58 -21.95 1.81
N PRO A 338 -18.99 -21.53 3.02
CA PRO A 338 -18.10 -21.05 4.09
C PRO A 338 -16.95 -21.94 4.55
N VAL A 339 -17.01 -23.24 4.26
CA VAL A 339 -15.97 -24.22 4.61
C VAL A 339 -15.01 -24.50 3.45
N LYS A 340 -15.39 -24.16 2.22
CA LYS A 340 -14.63 -24.44 0.98
C LYS A 340 -13.80 -23.24 0.49
N ASN A 341 -13.94 -22.09 1.13
CA ASN A 341 -13.19 -20.88 0.77
C ASN A 341 -11.79 -20.90 1.38
N ILE A 342 -10.84 -20.35 0.62
CA ILE A 342 -9.53 -20.01 1.16
C ILE A 342 -9.75 -18.87 2.17
N PRO A 343 -9.16 -18.93 3.38
CA PRO A 343 -9.25 -17.85 4.36
C PRO A 343 -8.82 -16.50 3.78
N LEU A 344 -9.52 -15.42 4.13
CA LEU A 344 -9.27 -14.09 3.57
C LEU A 344 -7.80 -13.66 3.76
N ILE A 345 -7.20 -13.98 4.91
CA ILE A 345 -5.79 -13.68 5.21
C ILE A 345 -4.81 -14.28 4.19
N LYS A 346 -5.11 -15.46 3.62
CA LYS A 346 -4.28 -16.12 2.60
C LYS A 346 -4.48 -15.49 1.21
N HIS A 347 -5.66 -14.94 0.94
CA HIS A 347 -5.86 -14.15 -0.28
C HIS A 347 -5.06 -12.84 -0.24
N LEU A 348 -5.05 -12.17 0.92
CA LEU A 348 -4.34 -10.91 1.09
C LEU A 348 -2.81 -11.09 1.05
N SER A 349 -2.27 -12.22 1.49
CA SER A 349 -0.82 -12.47 1.46
C SER A 349 -0.20 -12.54 0.07
N ILE A 350 -1.00 -12.64 -0.99
CA ILE A 350 -0.51 -12.62 -2.38
C ILE A 350 -0.05 -11.21 -2.77
N PHE A 351 -0.55 -10.19 -2.08
CA PHE A 351 -0.18 -8.78 -2.25
C PHE A 351 0.35 -8.23 -0.91
N PRO A 352 1.58 -8.64 -0.50
CA PRO A 352 2.12 -8.40 0.83
C PRO A 352 2.39 -6.92 1.14
#